data_AF-A0A821A887-F1
#
_entry.id   AF-A0A821A887-F1
#
_cell.length_a   1.000
_cell.length_b   1.000
_cell.length_c   1.000
_cell.angle_alpha   90.00
_cell.angle_beta   90.00
_cell.angle_gamma   90.00
#
_symmetry.space_group_name_H-M   'P 1'
#
loop_
_entity.id
_entity.type
_entity.pdbx_description
1 polymer ?
#
loop_
_entity_poly.entity_id
_entity_poly.type
_entity_poly.pdbx_seq_one_letter_code
_entity_poly.pdbx_strand_id
1 'polypeptide(L)'
;MIFVILFLILCGICNGAPNVCRLPPRWKTNYDFDYSKQQHEWATPNSKTDYYMLVLSWSPSFCKHLPSTKRNHTFQCQYDDFGLVVHGLWAQSRRARTLRQHPRNCRNSEALPLTTIKRHFCMMPDESLIQAEWEKHGTCGFRTAEEYLNTIEKLFTALKIPDMQQLLRDKRMDQYKLKKAFIEKNPSLRSNNMIIYMKGTDLIDIKICYDLKLKYTNCQRK
;
A
#
# COMPACT_ATOMS: atom_id res chain seq x y z
N MET A 1 -36.33 -21.06 -54.24
CA MET A 1 -36.45 -21.39 -52.80
C MET A 1 -35.11 -21.11 -52.15
N ILE A 2 -34.94 -19.94 -51.54
CA ILE A 2 -33.69 -19.52 -50.89
C ILE A 2 -33.87 -19.74 -49.39
N PHE A 3 -33.04 -20.60 -48.81
CA PHE A 3 -33.00 -20.90 -47.38
C PHE A 3 -32.47 -19.69 -46.60
N VAL A 4 -33.25 -19.22 -45.64
CA VAL A 4 -32.85 -18.24 -44.63
C VAL A 4 -32.08 -18.98 -43.53
N ILE A 5 -30.77 -18.77 -43.44
CA ILE A 5 -29.95 -19.24 -42.31
C ILE A 5 -29.95 -18.16 -41.24
N LEU A 6 -30.66 -18.43 -40.16
CA LEU A 6 -30.71 -17.63 -38.94
C LEU A 6 -29.38 -17.78 -38.17
N PHE A 7 -28.50 -16.79 -38.27
CA PHE A 7 -27.32 -16.70 -37.39
C PHE A 7 -27.76 -16.16 -36.01
N LEU A 8 -27.94 -17.06 -35.05
CA LEU A 8 -28.02 -16.73 -33.63
C LEU A 8 -26.64 -16.27 -33.15
N ILE A 9 -26.44 -14.96 -33.09
CA ILE A 9 -25.28 -14.36 -32.41
C ILE A 9 -25.52 -14.47 -30.90
N LEU A 10 -24.93 -15.50 -30.28
CA LEU A 10 -24.67 -15.54 -28.84
C LEU A 10 -23.70 -14.41 -28.51
N CYS A 11 -24.22 -13.26 -28.07
CA CYS A 11 -23.41 -12.21 -27.47
C CYS A 11 -22.96 -12.65 -26.07
N GLY A 12 -22.00 -13.57 -26.02
CA GLY A 12 -21.26 -13.93 -24.82
C GLY A 12 -20.22 -12.86 -24.52
N ILE A 13 -20.63 -11.76 -23.90
CA ILE A 13 -19.70 -10.86 -23.19
C ILE A 13 -20.38 -10.41 -21.89
N CYS A 14 -20.27 -11.24 -20.85
CA CYS A 14 -20.31 -10.70 -19.48
C CYS A 14 -19.01 -9.91 -19.28
N ASN A 15 -19.01 -8.65 -19.65
CA ASN A 15 -18.00 -7.71 -19.19
C ASN A 15 -18.13 -7.63 -17.67
N GLY A 16 -17.24 -8.31 -16.93
CA GLY A 16 -17.06 -8.04 -15.52
C GLY A 16 -16.77 -6.56 -15.37
N ALA A 17 -17.66 -5.83 -14.69
CA ALA A 17 -17.44 -4.42 -14.40
C ALA A 17 -16.05 -4.29 -13.75
N PRO A 18 -15.27 -3.23 -14.08
CA PRO A 18 -14.04 -2.97 -13.34
C PRO A 18 -14.41 -2.94 -11.85
N ASN A 19 -13.66 -3.65 -11.02
CA ASN A 19 -13.89 -3.69 -9.57
C ASN A 19 -13.75 -2.26 -9.02
N VAL A 20 -14.85 -1.51 -9.02
CA VAL A 20 -14.94 -0.19 -8.42
C VAL A 20 -14.80 -0.42 -6.93
N CYS A 21 -13.74 0.13 -6.34
CA CYS A 21 -13.55 0.12 -4.91
C CYS A 21 -14.84 0.58 -4.22
N ARG A 22 -15.33 -0.24 -3.29
CA ARG A 22 -16.50 0.07 -2.48
C ARG A 22 -16.04 0.81 -1.24
N LEU A 23 -16.58 2.00 -1.03
CA LEU A 23 -16.38 2.77 0.19
C LEU A 23 -17.24 2.19 1.33
N PRO A 24 -16.80 2.32 2.59
CA PRO A 24 -17.57 1.84 3.72
C PRO A 24 -18.90 2.60 3.83
N PRO A 25 -20.00 1.90 4.18
CA PRO A 25 -21.30 2.54 4.40
C PRO A 25 -21.31 3.43 5.65
N ARG A 26 -20.36 3.22 6.57
CA ARG A 26 -20.15 4.02 7.77
C ARG A 26 -18.66 4.24 7.98
N TRP A 27 -18.30 5.48 8.24
CA TRP A 27 -16.92 5.89 8.48
C TRP A 27 -16.62 5.85 9.98
N LYS A 28 -15.40 5.43 10.34
CA LYS A 28 -14.89 5.65 11.70
C LYS A 28 -14.91 7.16 11.98
N THR A 29 -15.28 7.57 13.19
CA THR A 29 -15.29 8.99 13.61
C THR A 29 -14.17 9.32 14.59
N ASN A 30 -13.60 8.31 15.24
CA ASN A 30 -12.43 8.42 16.12
C ASN A 30 -11.25 7.63 15.53
N TYR A 31 -10.88 7.96 14.28
CA TYR A 31 -9.73 7.34 13.60
C TYR A 31 -8.40 7.99 13.98
N ASP A 32 -8.44 9.19 14.54
CA ASP A 32 -7.29 9.87 15.13
C ASP A 32 -6.86 9.13 16.39
N PHE A 33 -5.71 8.47 16.29
CA PHE A 33 -5.16 7.67 17.36
C PHE A 33 -4.15 8.50 18.14
N ASP A 34 -4.43 8.71 19.43
CA ASP A 34 -3.46 9.34 20.33
C ASP A 34 -2.23 8.44 20.52
N TYR A 35 -1.19 8.75 19.74
CA TYR A 35 0.07 8.03 19.75
C TYR A 35 0.81 8.07 21.07
N SER A 36 0.60 9.11 21.88
CA SER A 36 1.24 9.22 23.20
C SER A 36 0.80 8.10 24.15
N LYS A 37 -0.36 7.48 23.88
CA LYS A 37 -0.93 6.40 24.70
C LYS A 37 -0.50 4.99 24.24
N GLN A 38 0.33 4.86 23.20
CA GLN A 38 0.74 3.56 22.67
C GLN A 38 2.09 3.09 23.24
N GLN A 39 2.04 2.00 24.01
CA GLN A 39 3.16 1.45 24.78
C GLN A 39 4.40 1.03 23.94
N HIS A 40 4.25 0.85 22.62
CA HIS A 40 5.31 0.43 21.70
C HIS A 40 5.68 1.49 20.66
N GLU A 41 5.09 2.68 20.76
CA GLU A 41 5.36 3.78 19.84
C GLU A 41 6.51 4.66 20.37
N TRP A 42 7.27 5.28 19.47
CA TRP A 42 8.34 6.20 19.82
C TRP A 42 8.47 7.31 18.77
N ALA A 43 9.10 8.42 19.16
CA ALA A 43 9.41 9.52 18.25
C ALA A 43 10.91 9.55 17.93
N THR A 44 11.25 9.91 16.70
CA THR A 44 12.63 10.16 16.26
C THR A 44 12.67 11.40 15.37
N PRO A 45 12.27 12.57 15.91
CA PRO A 45 12.05 13.78 15.13
C PRO A 45 13.35 14.34 14.52
N ASN A 46 14.49 14.06 15.15
CA ASN A 46 15.79 14.58 14.73
C ASN A 46 16.52 13.69 13.71
N SER A 47 15.94 12.54 13.34
CA SER A 47 16.54 11.70 12.29
C SER A 47 16.25 12.31 10.92
N LYS A 48 17.29 12.39 10.09
CA LYS A 48 17.16 12.95 8.75
C LYS A 48 16.48 11.95 7.81
N THR A 49 15.47 12.43 7.09
CA THR A 49 14.90 11.74 5.93
C THR A 49 15.86 11.84 4.73
N ASP A 50 16.40 10.70 4.30
CA ASP A 50 17.32 10.58 3.17
C ASP A 50 16.67 9.96 1.93
N TYR A 51 15.59 9.19 2.11
CA TYR A 51 14.81 8.55 1.06
C TYR A 51 13.43 8.16 1.59
N TYR A 52 12.52 7.82 0.68
CA TYR A 52 11.20 7.29 1.00
C TYR A 52 11.07 5.83 0.62
N MET A 53 10.25 5.09 1.35
CA MET A 53 9.94 3.69 1.07
C MET A 53 8.43 3.53 0.96
N LEU A 54 7.92 3.36 -0.26
CA LEU A 54 6.52 2.99 -0.49
C LEU A 54 6.34 1.54 -0.08
N VAL A 55 5.44 1.28 0.86
CA VAL A 55 5.12 -0.05 1.36
C VAL A 55 3.74 -0.44 0.86
N LEU A 56 3.68 -1.55 0.15
CA LEU A 56 2.47 -2.11 -0.43
C LEU A 56 2.18 -3.44 0.27
N SER A 57 0.97 -3.58 0.81
CA SER A 57 0.52 -4.78 1.53
C SER A 57 -0.36 -5.63 0.61
N TRP A 58 -0.17 -6.94 0.64
CA TRP A 58 -1.06 -7.88 -0.04
C TRP A 58 -2.22 -8.26 0.88
N SER A 59 -3.40 -7.67 0.64
CA SER A 59 -4.55 -7.78 1.56
C SER A 59 -4.96 -9.22 1.89
N PRO A 60 -5.00 -10.20 0.96
CA PRO A 60 -5.36 -11.58 1.31
C PRO A 60 -4.45 -12.20 2.37
N SER A 61 -3.14 -11.98 2.27
CA SER A 61 -2.18 -12.50 3.24
C SER A 61 -2.19 -11.68 4.53
N PHE A 62 -2.29 -10.35 4.45
CA PHE A 62 -2.47 -9.50 5.64
C PHE A 62 -3.68 -9.97 6.46
N CYS A 63 -4.84 -10.14 5.82
CA CYS A 63 -6.07 -10.56 6.46
C CYS A 63 -5.96 -11.97 7.04
N LYS A 64 -5.32 -12.92 6.33
CA LYS A 64 -5.02 -14.27 6.84
C LYS A 64 -4.21 -14.24 8.13
N HIS A 65 -3.22 -13.36 8.23
CA HIS A 65 -2.31 -13.27 9.39
C HIS A 65 -2.82 -12.36 10.52
N LEU A 66 -3.90 -11.61 10.30
CA LEU A 66 -4.49 -10.76 11.32
C LEU A 66 -5.25 -11.60 12.37
N PRO A 67 -5.15 -11.29 13.68
CA PRO A 67 -5.97 -11.95 14.70
C PRO A 67 -7.46 -11.83 14.38
N SER A 68 -8.23 -12.89 14.63
CA SER A 68 -9.67 -12.94 14.33
C SER A 68 -10.46 -11.78 14.97
N THR A 69 -10.07 -11.41 16.18
CA THR A 69 -10.64 -10.26 16.91
C THR A 69 -10.44 -8.92 16.20
N LYS A 70 -9.39 -8.77 15.39
CA LYS A 70 -9.12 -7.54 14.62
C LYS A 70 -9.64 -7.62 13.19
N ARG A 71 -9.71 -8.83 12.62
CA ARG A 71 -10.19 -9.09 11.25
C ARG A 71 -11.59 -8.53 11.03
N ASN A 72 -12.50 -8.78 11.96
CA ASN A 72 -13.89 -8.32 11.85
C ASN A 72 -14.09 -6.80 12.03
N HIS A 73 -13.03 -6.07 12.36
CA HIS A 73 -13.07 -4.60 12.49
C HIS A 73 -12.22 -3.90 11.42
N THR A 74 -11.64 -4.66 10.49
CA THR A 74 -10.81 -4.12 9.43
C THR A 74 -11.56 -4.21 8.11
N PHE A 75 -11.91 -3.05 7.54
CA PHE A 75 -12.70 -2.97 6.31
C PHE A 75 -12.09 -3.82 5.18
N GLN A 76 -10.77 -3.71 4.97
CA GLN A 76 -10.04 -4.46 3.95
C GLN A 76 -10.14 -6.00 4.07
N CYS A 77 -10.56 -6.52 5.23
CA CYS A 77 -10.70 -7.95 5.51
C CYS A 77 -12.14 -8.43 5.61
N GLN A 78 -13.12 -7.52 5.48
CA GLN A 78 -14.54 -7.86 5.42
C GLN A 78 -15.07 -7.82 3.99
N TYR A 79 -14.44 -7.02 3.13
CA TYR A 79 -14.80 -6.87 1.74
C TYR A 79 -13.67 -7.48 0.90
N ASP A 80 -13.89 -8.73 0.50
CA ASP A 80 -12.94 -9.53 -0.26
C ASP A 80 -12.91 -9.07 -1.71
N ASP A 81 -11.98 -8.17 -2.03
CA ASP A 81 -11.48 -7.91 -3.39
C ASP A 81 -10.28 -6.95 -3.42
N PHE A 82 -9.79 -6.48 -2.25
CA PHE A 82 -8.55 -5.73 -2.20
C PHE A 82 -7.38 -6.67 -2.55
N GLY A 83 -6.66 -6.32 -3.62
CA GLY A 83 -5.41 -6.98 -3.99
C GLY A 83 -4.23 -6.34 -3.27
N LEU A 84 -3.38 -5.67 -4.04
CA LEU A 84 -2.26 -4.91 -3.49
C LEU A 84 -2.75 -3.51 -3.11
N VAL A 85 -2.58 -3.14 -1.84
CA VAL A 85 -2.96 -1.83 -1.29
C VAL A 85 -1.74 -1.12 -0.74
N VAL A 86 -1.81 0.19 -0.57
CA VAL A 86 -0.77 0.96 0.08
C VAL A 86 -0.89 0.80 1.60
N HIS A 87 0.21 0.40 2.23
CA HIS A 87 0.40 0.51 3.67
C HIS A 87 0.80 1.95 4.00
N GLY A 88 1.81 2.51 3.31
CA GLY A 88 2.21 3.91 3.47
C GLY A 88 3.50 4.27 2.75
N LEU A 89 3.98 5.50 2.95
CA LEU A 89 5.24 6.01 2.38
C LEU A 89 6.18 6.46 3.49
N TRP A 90 7.10 5.58 3.86
CA TRP A 90 7.89 5.76 5.08
C TRP A 90 9.12 6.63 4.80
N ALA A 91 9.27 7.69 5.59
CA ALA A 91 10.52 8.45 5.67
C ALA A 91 11.62 7.56 6.25
N GLN A 92 12.74 7.44 5.53
CA GLN A 92 13.85 6.58 5.91
C GLN A 92 15.16 7.34 5.99
N SER A 93 16.03 6.91 6.90
CA SER A 93 17.40 7.41 7.04
C SER A 93 18.39 6.36 6.54
N ARG A 94 19.43 6.78 5.81
CA ARG A 94 20.54 5.90 5.41
C ARG A 94 21.48 5.58 6.57
N ARG A 95 21.47 6.44 7.60
CA ARG A 95 22.30 6.32 8.81
C ARG A 95 21.70 5.39 9.86
N ALA A 96 20.39 5.14 9.78
CA ALA A 96 19.73 4.20 10.68
C ALA A 96 20.35 2.80 10.58
N ARG A 97 20.55 2.20 11.76
CA ARG A 97 21.03 0.83 12.00
C ARG A 97 19.96 -0.03 12.66
N THR A 98 18.94 0.60 13.24
CA THR A 98 17.78 -0.05 13.84
C THR A 98 16.52 0.65 13.38
N LEU A 99 15.38 -0.05 13.51
CA LEU A 99 14.06 0.52 13.21
C LEU A 99 13.80 1.84 13.95
N ARG A 100 14.32 1.95 15.19
CA ARG A 100 14.13 3.14 16.04
C ARG A 100 14.92 4.37 15.63
N GLN A 101 15.83 4.24 14.66
CA GLN A 101 16.64 5.36 14.18
C GLN A 101 16.08 5.98 12.90
N HIS A 102 15.02 5.41 12.33
CA HIS A 102 14.32 6.02 11.20
C HIS A 102 13.45 7.19 11.67
N PRO A 103 13.30 8.25 10.83
CA PRO A 103 12.44 9.39 11.14
C PRO A 103 11.01 8.93 11.42
N ARG A 104 10.46 9.38 12.55
CA ARG A 104 9.14 8.96 13.02
C ARG A 104 8.51 10.00 13.93
N ASN A 105 7.20 10.24 13.79
CA ASN A 105 6.42 11.19 14.60
C ASN A 105 7.15 12.54 14.73
N CYS A 106 7.51 13.16 13.60
CA CYS A 106 8.46 14.27 13.60
C CYS A 106 7.83 15.62 13.96
N ARG A 107 6.52 15.78 13.75
CA ARG A 107 5.75 16.96 14.14
C ARG A 107 4.36 16.52 14.58
N ASN A 108 3.73 17.33 15.42
CA ASN A 108 2.30 17.17 15.72
C ASN A 108 1.47 17.39 14.46
N SER A 109 0.33 16.73 14.39
CA SER A 109 -0.68 16.96 13.37
C SER A 109 -2.08 16.83 13.96
N GLU A 110 -3.05 17.33 13.22
CA GLU A 110 -4.46 17.21 13.57
C GLU A 110 -5.09 16.03 12.82
N ALA A 111 -6.28 15.63 13.28
CA ALA A 111 -7.14 14.71 12.56
C ALA A 111 -7.36 15.18 11.11
N LEU A 112 -7.14 14.27 10.16
CA LEU A 112 -7.38 14.53 8.76
C LEU A 112 -8.87 14.75 8.51
N PRO A 113 -9.25 15.69 7.63
CA PRO A 113 -10.63 15.79 7.18
C PRO A 113 -11.10 14.49 6.53
N LEU A 114 -12.34 14.08 6.81
CA LEU A 114 -12.91 12.85 6.23
C LEU A 114 -12.94 12.89 4.68
N THR A 115 -13.03 14.08 4.09
CA THR A 115 -12.92 14.28 2.63
C THR A 115 -11.56 13.83 2.09
N THR A 116 -10.47 14.14 2.79
CA THR A 116 -9.12 13.68 2.46
C THR A 116 -9.02 12.15 2.57
N ILE A 117 -9.54 11.57 3.66
CA ILE A 117 -9.56 10.12 3.85
C ILE A 117 -10.31 9.42 2.71
N LYS A 118 -11.52 9.88 2.40
CA LYS A 118 -12.37 9.33 1.33
C LYS A 118 -11.68 9.26 -0.02
N ARG A 119 -10.94 10.30 -0.39
CA ARG A 119 -10.21 10.39 -1.67
C ARG A 119 -9.17 9.28 -1.83
N HIS A 120 -8.53 8.91 -0.73
CA HIS A 120 -7.39 7.99 -0.71
C HIS A 120 -7.75 6.57 -0.23
N PHE A 121 -8.99 6.37 0.24
CA PHE A 121 -9.43 5.12 0.87
C PHE A 121 -9.26 3.89 -0.01
N CYS A 122 -9.50 4.02 -1.31
CA CYS A 122 -9.44 2.88 -2.22
C CYS A 122 -8.03 2.32 -2.43
N MET A 123 -6.99 3.13 -2.21
CA MET A 123 -5.61 2.65 -2.18
C MET A 123 -5.15 2.30 -0.77
N MET A 124 -5.76 2.86 0.28
CA MET A 124 -5.43 2.66 1.69
C MET A 124 -6.71 2.36 2.50
N PRO A 125 -7.24 1.12 2.48
CA PRO A 125 -8.61 0.80 2.89
C PRO A 125 -8.81 0.71 4.41
N ASP A 126 -8.37 1.72 5.14
CA ASP A 126 -8.64 1.93 6.56
C ASP A 126 -8.39 3.40 6.94
N GLU A 127 -9.37 4.07 7.55
CA GLU A 127 -9.27 5.48 7.93
C GLU A 127 -8.16 5.72 8.94
N SER A 128 -8.03 4.81 9.91
CA SER A 128 -7.01 4.90 10.93
C SER A 128 -5.63 4.64 10.36
N LEU A 129 -5.49 3.78 9.35
CA LEU A 129 -4.22 3.61 8.63
C LEU A 129 -3.81 4.93 7.96
N ILE A 130 -4.71 5.60 7.24
CA ILE A 130 -4.40 6.85 6.53
C ILE A 130 -3.93 7.92 7.51
N GLN A 131 -4.66 8.12 8.60
CA GLN A 131 -4.30 9.05 9.68
C GLN A 131 -2.94 8.70 10.27
N ALA A 132 -2.77 7.43 10.65
CA ALA A 132 -1.58 6.93 11.30
C ALA A 132 -0.31 7.13 10.47
N GLU A 133 -0.39 6.85 9.18
CA GLU A 133 0.74 6.93 8.27
C GLU A 133 1.14 8.38 8.00
N TRP A 134 0.18 9.31 8.01
CA TRP A 134 0.48 10.73 7.96
C TRP A 134 1.25 11.17 9.21
N GLU A 135 0.68 10.94 10.39
CA GLU A 135 1.26 11.32 11.68
C GLU A 135 2.67 10.76 11.87
N LYS A 136 2.80 9.46 11.62
CA LYS A 136 4.00 8.70 11.93
C LYS A 136 5.12 8.90 10.93
N HIS A 137 4.79 9.00 9.64
CA HIS A 137 5.78 9.00 8.57
C HIS A 137 5.72 10.24 7.68
N GLY A 138 4.52 10.72 7.34
CA GLY A 138 4.35 11.90 6.50
C GLY A 138 4.90 13.18 7.13
N THR A 139 4.69 13.38 8.44
CA THR A 139 5.19 14.55 9.19
C THR A 139 6.72 14.69 9.16
N CYS A 140 7.45 13.62 8.80
CA CYS A 140 8.91 13.60 8.75
C CYS A 140 9.52 14.03 7.41
N GLY A 141 8.71 14.26 6.38
CA GLY A 141 9.24 14.57 5.04
C GLY A 141 8.35 15.41 4.14
N PHE A 142 7.14 15.75 4.57
CA PHE A 142 6.17 16.52 3.77
C PHE A 142 5.65 17.68 4.59
N ARG A 143 5.25 18.78 3.95
CA ARG A 143 4.74 19.96 4.68
C ARG A 143 3.29 19.77 5.12
N THR A 144 2.50 19.08 4.30
CA THR A 144 1.06 18.87 4.53
C THR A 144 0.65 17.42 4.27
N ALA A 145 -0.44 16.99 4.87
CA ALA A 145 -1.00 15.65 4.64
C ALA A 145 -1.45 15.44 3.19
N GLU A 146 -2.00 16.47 2.56
CA GLU A 146 -2.42 16.40 1.16
C GLU A 146 -1.22 16.17 0.23
N GLU A 147 -0.10 16.86 0.45
CA GLU A 147 1.14 16.61 -0.30
C GLU A 147 1.64 15.17 -0.14
N TYR A 148 1.59 14.64 1.09
CA TYR A 148 1.99 13.26 1.40
C TYR A 148 1.11 12.23 0.69
N LEU A 149 -0.21 12.34 0.83
CA LEU A 149 -1.17 11.39 0.27
C LEU A 149 -1.26 11.47 -1.26
N ASN A 150 -1.18 12.67 -1.84
CA ASN A 150 -1.07 12.83 -3.30
C ASN A 150 0.24 12.25 -3.85
N THR A 151 1.34 12.33 -3.08
CA THR A 151 2.60 11.69 -3.46
C THR A 151 2.47 10.17 -3.46
N ILE A 152 1.83 9.60 -2.42
CA ILE A 152 1.50 8.16 -2.39
C ILE A 152 0.68 7.76 -3.61
N GLU A 153 -0.41 8.49 -3.89
CA GLU A 153 -1.30 8.21 -5.01
C GLU A 153 -0.53 8.23 -6.34
N LYS A 154 0.30 9.25 -6.55
CA LYS A 154 1.15 9.37 -7.75
C LYS A 154 2.11 8.19 -7.90
N LEU A 155 2.79 7.79 -6.83
CA LEU A 155 3.75 6.68 -6.90
C LEU A 155 3.05 5.34 -7.12
N PHE A 156 1.91 5.12 -6.47
CA PHE A 156 1.13 3.89 -6.57
C PHE A 156 0.50 3.73 -7.97
N THR A 157 -0.11 4.79 -8.50
CA THR A 157 -0.75 4.76 -9.82
C THR A 157 0.25 4.71 -10.99
N ALA A 158 1.46 5.25 -10.81
CA ALA A 158 2.53 5.16 -11.80
C ALA A 158 3.12 3.74 -11.90
N LEU A 159 3.07 2.95 -10.81
CA LEU A 159 3.62 1.61 -10.75
C LEU A 159 2.76 0.63 -11.55
N LYS A 160 3.35 -0.02 -12.55
CA LYS A 160 2.69 -1.08 -13.31
C LYS A 160 2.74 -2.39 -12.51
N ILE A 161 1.67 -2.67 -11.77
CA ILE A 161 1.55 -3.87 -10.95
C ILE A 161 1.19 -5.07 -11.86
N PRO A 162 1.95 -6.19 -11.83
CA PRO A 162 1.59 -7.40 -12.58
C PRO A 162 0.34 -8.04 -11.96
N ASP A 163 -0.28 -9.02 -12.64
CA ASP A 163 -1.42 -9.74 -12.09
C ASP A 163 -1.00 -10.56 -10.86
N MET A 164 -1.13 -9.95 -9.69
CA MET A 164 -0.70 -10.53 -8.42
C MET A 164 -1.54 -11.74 -8.04
N GLN A 165 -2.84 -11.74 -8.37
CA GLN A 165 -3.74 -12.85 -8.08
C GLN A 165 -3.34 -14.08 -8.89
N GLN A 166 -2.94 -13.90 -10.15
CA GLN A 166 -2.43 -14.99 -10.98
C GLN A 166 -1.05 -15.44 -10.51
N LEU A 167 -0.12 -14.51 -10.27
CA LEU A 167 1.25 -14.83 -9.87
C LEU A 167 1.30 -15.62 -8.56
N LEU A 168 0.53 -15.22 -7.55
CA LEU A 168 0.55 -15.84 -6.22
C LEU A 168 -0.21 -17.17 -6.14
N ARG A 169 -0.84 -17.61 -7.24
CA ARG A 169 -1.34 -19.01 -7.36
C ARG A 169 -0.21 -20.00 -7.61
N ASP A 170 0.93 -19.59 -8.18
CA ASP A 170 2.09 -20.47 -8.32
C ASP A 170 2.73 -20.69 -6.94
N LYS A 171 2.63 -21.93 -6.42
CA LYS A 171 3.24 -22.31 -5.14
C LYS A 171 4.76 -22.19 -5.11
N ARG A 172 5.41 -22.04 -6.27
CA ARG A 172 6.86 -21.83 -6.40
C ARG A 172 7.20 -20.34 -6.48
N MET A 173 6.25 -19.44 -6.31
CA MET A 173 6.50 -18.00 -6.32
C MET A 173 7.39 -17.62 -5.13
N ASP A 174 8.43 -16.84 -5.40
CA ASP A 174 9.41 -16.41 -4.42
C ASP A 174 9.74 -14.92 -4.61
N GLN A 175 10.58 -14.37 -3.72
CA GLN A 175 10.96 -12.95 -3.77
C GLN A 175 11.64 -12.56 -5.09
N TYR A 176 12.43 -13.46 -5.69
CA TYR A 176 13.16 -13.18 -6.92
C TYR A 176 12.23 -13.13 -8.12
N LYS A 177 11.32 -14.10 -8.25
CA LYS A 177 10.31 -14.14 -9.31
C LYS A 177 9.33 -12.98 -9.22
N LEU A 178 8.90 -12.60 -8.01
CA LEU A 178 8.07 -11.43 -7.79
C LEU A 178 8.79 -10.14 -8.24
N LYS A 179 10.05 -9.94 -7.85
CA LYS A 179 10.84 -8.79 -8.33
C LYS A 179 10.95 -8.79 -9.85
N LYS A 180 11.24 -9.93 -10.47
CA LYS A 180 11.35 -10.05 -11.92
C LYS A 180 10.06 -9.62 -12.61
N ALA A 181 8.90 -10.09 -12.14
CA ALA A 181 7.60 -9.73 -12.72
C ALA A 181 7.31 -8.22 -12.64
N PHE A 182 7.69 -7.56 -11.54
CA PHE A 182 7.57 -6.09 -11.44
C PHE A 182 8.53 -5.36 -12.37
N ILE A 183 9.79 -5.80 -12.48
CA ILE A 183 10.80 -5.20 -13.34
C ILE A 183 10.40 -5.30 -14.82
N GLU A 184 9.86 -6.44 -15.24
CA GLU A 184 9.36 -6.64 -16.62
C GLU A 184 8.28 -5.62 -17.01
N LYS A 185 7.45 -5.19 -16.06
CA LYS A 185 6.40 -4.17 -16.28
C LYS A 185 6.90 -2.73 -16.07
N ASN A 186 8.03 -2.54 -15.39
CA ASN A 186 8.57 -1.22 -15.02
C ASN A 186 10.07 -1.14 -15.36
N PRO A 187 10.46 -0.81 -16.61
CA PRO A 187 11.84 -0.92 -17.07
C PRO A 187 12.88 -0.07 -16.31
N SER A 188 12.46 1.01 -15.64
CA SER A 188 13.34 1.83 -14.80
C SER A 188 13.50 1.32 -13.37
N LEU A 189 12.67 0.35 -12.95
CA LEU A 189 12.75 -0.29 -11.65
C LEU A 189 13.82 -1.38 -11.67
N ARG A 190 14.67 -1.44 -10.64
CA ARG A 190 15.69 -2.48 -10.49
C ARG A 190 15.49 -3.28 -9.20
N SER A 191 16.07 -4.48 -9.17
CA SER A 191 15.93 -5.43 -8.05
C SER A 191 16.36 -4.83 -6.70
N ASN A 192 17.37 -3.96 -6.68
CA ASN A 192 17.86 -3.29 -5.47
C ASN A 192 17.02 -2.07 -5.05
N ASN A 193 16.04 -1.63 -5.87
CA ASN A 193 15.04 -0.65 -5.48
C ASN A 193 13.85 -1.27 -4.74
N MET A 194 13.85 -2.61 -4.60
CA MET A 194 12.74 -3.36 -4.03
C MET A 194 13.18 -4.23 -2.87
N ILE A 195 12.32 -4.38 -1.87
CA ILE A 195 12.38 -5.44 -0.85
C ILE A 195 11.04 -6.17 -0.86
N ILE A 196 11.08 -7.50 -0.94
CA ILE A 196 9.90 -8.35 -0.83
C ILE A 196 9.95 -9.01 0.54
N TYR A 197 8.87 -8.87 1.32
CA TYR A 197 8.71 -9.53 2.60
C TYR A 197 7.66 -10.63 2.47
N MET A 198 8.06 -11.87 2.77
CA MET A 198 7.19 -13.04 2.77
C MET A 198 7.19 -13.67 4.17
N LYS A 199 6.05 -14.20 4.59
CA LYS A 199 5.91 -15.02 5.80
C LYS A 199 5.58 -16.45 5.38
N GLY A 200 6.58 -17.32 5.43
CA GLY A 200 6.49 -18.61 4.73
C GLY A 200 6.36 -18.36 3.23
N THR A 201 5.32 -18.89 2.61
CA THR A 201 5.00 -18.68 1.18
C THR A 201 4.03 -17.51 0.94
N ASP A 202 3.50 -16.90 2.00
CA ASP A 202 2.56 -15.79 1.87
C ASP A 202 3.31 -14.47 1.63
N LEU A 203 2.99 -13.76 0.55
CA LEU A 203 3.47 -12.39 0.35
C LEU A 203 2.84 -11.47 1.40
N ILE A 204 3.65 -10.74 2.15
CA ILE A 204 3.15 -9.75 3.12
C ILE A 204 3.27 -8.34 2.54
N ASP A 205 4.51 -7.90 2.30
CA ASP A 205 4.77 -6.55 1.80
C ASP A 205 5.70 -6.55 0.57
N ILE A 206 5.45 -5.60 -0.33
CA ILE A 206 6.39 -5.14 -1.35
C ILE A 206 6.80 -3.72 -0.99
N LYS A 207 8.10 -3.49 -0.84
CA LYS A 207 8.66 -2.19 -0.49
C LYS A 207 9.45 -1.66 -1.67
N ILE A 208 9.22 -0.41 -2.06
CA ILE A 208 9.88 0.24 -3.19
C ILE A 208 10.47 1.56 -2.72
N CYS A 209 11.76 1.77 -2.97
CA CYS A 209 12.49 2.93 -2.46
C CYS A 209 12.66 4.02 -3.50
N TYR A 210 12.43 5.26 -3.07
CA TYR A 210 12.53 6.47 -3.87
C TYR A 210 13.45 7.49 -3.18
N ASP A 211 14.27 8.21 -3.93
CA ASP A 211 14.99 9.35 -3.41
C ASP A 211 14.04 10.52 -3.09
N LEU A 212 14.56 11.61 -2.54
CA LEU A 212 13.75 12.79 -2.21
C LEU A 212 13.17 13.50 -3.45
N LYS A 213 13.65 13.16 -4.65
CA LYS A 213 13.11 13.63 -5.94
C LYS A 213 12.12 12.63 -6.54
N LEU A 214 11.71 11.63 -5.77
CA LEU A 214 10.76 10.59 -6.14
C LEU A 214 11.24 9.69 -7.30
N LYS A 215 12.55 9.57 -7.50
CA LYS A 215 13.15 8.63 -8.45
C LYS A 215 13.55 7.34 -7.74
N TYR A 216 13.47 6.20 -8.42
CA TYR A 216 13.92 4.93 -7.85
C TYR A 216 15.35 5.02 -7.31
N THR A 217 15.54 4.58 -6.07
CA THR A 217 16.85 4.49 -5.40
C THR A 217 17.00 3.15 -4.71
N ASN A 218 18.23 2.76 -4.40
CA ASN A 218 18.50 1.51 -3.69
C ASN A 218 17.84 1.53 -2.30
N CYS A 219 17.07 0.50 -2.00
CA CYS A 219 16.62 0.25 -0.63
C CYS A 219 17.82 -0.15 0.23
N GLN A 220 17.89 0.41 1.43
CA GLN A 220 18.84 -0.06 2.44
C GLN A 220 18.18 -1.23 3.19
N ARG A 221 18.81 -2.41 3.16
CA ARG A 221 18.39 -3.55 3.99
C ARG A 221 19.06 -3.39 5.36
N LYS A 222 18.42 -2.64 6.27
CA LYS A 222 18.90 -2.47 7.65
C LYS A 222 17.69 -2.53 8.58
#